data_AF-A0A265N955-F1
#
_entry.id   AF-A0A265N955-F1
#
_cell.length_a   1.000
_cell.length_b   1.000
_cell.length_c   1.000
_cell.angle_alpha   90.00
_cell.angle_beta   90.00
_cell.angle_gamma   90.00
#
_symmetry.space_group_name_H-M   'P 1'
#
loop_
_entity.id
_entity.type
_entity.pdbx_description
1 polymer ?
#
loop_
_entity_poly.entity_id
_entity_poly.type
_entity_poly.pdbx_seq_one_letter_code
_entity_poly.pdbx_strand_id
1 'polypeptide(L)'
;MNSILDQYFTSSFMQGVQNFVIAIIVLLVGWLIAKAIGNAVEKALGKTNLDEKLFNKFRTSDKPINSNKIIGKVVYYILLLVVFILFFNVLNLNMIANPLSELVSTFFGFIPAVLKAALILVLAWVIASIVQWLVVEGTKKINLQHLFFKMKLAKSEDEINGYLQTIGKVAFYLILLLFIPGVLDALSISGVAQPFSGLLATILAFIPKLLAAAIIFAVGWFVAKIVKNIVVNLLQAVGSEKLVERLKMKKVFEGTSLAAFAGNLLFIIIMIPITIAALEKLELTGITEPAIGMLNTIMNMIPNILIAIGLVLIGVWLGKFIGESVHNYLEKLGFDRLTSNLKLGNKDAAQSKVTPSALVGYIVQILIIFFLTVQALYLIQLDFLVEIASAITAYLPQVLAAVLILGIALILANIVKKVLRNLLSGPATNMLAGFAKYAIIVLAVFMALTQLGIATTIVSSAFILILGGVALAFGLAFGLGGKDFASKYLRKFDNTIDETRVNESKSSTEPMLGTDFNKEDGLNDDMFGNDIGPDNKDTDL
;
A
#
# COMPACT_ATOMS: atom_id res chain seq x y z
N MET A 1 75.12 -17.71 12.43
CA MET A 1 73.88 -16.88 12.43
C MET A 1 74.18 -15.40 12.65
N ASN A 2 74.99 -15.03 13.66
CA ASN A 2 75.24 -13.61 14.00
C ASN A 2 75.97 -12.79 12.91
N SER A 3 76.96 -13.34 12.19
CA SER A 3 77.68 -12.52 11.18
C SER A 3 76.88 -12.23 9.90
N ILE A 4 75.91 -13.09 9.56
CA ILE A 4 75.01 -12.85 8.41
C ILE A 4 73.97 -11.80 8.80
N LEU A 5 73.42 -11.89 10.01
CA LEU A 5 72.52 -10.86 10.56
C LEU A 5 73.23 -9.50 10.65
N ASP A 6 74.45 -9.43 11.21
CA ASP A 6 75.18 -8.16 11.33
C ASP A 6 75.55 -7.56 9.96
N GLN A 7 75.91 -8.38 8.96
CA GLN A 7 76.24 -7.90 7.62
C GLN A 7 75.00 -7.37 6.87
N TYR A 8 73.85 -8.02 7.02
CA TYR A 8 72.57 -7.54 6.47
C TYR A 8 72.05 -6.29 7.20
N PHE A 9 72.15 -6.23 8.52
CA PHE A 9 71.75 -5.07 9.32
C PHE A 9 72.63 -3.85 9.02
N THR A 10 73.95 -4.03 8.99
CA THR A 10 74.90 -2.92 8.78
C THR A 10 74.79 -2.34 7.36
N SER A 11 74.63 -3.19 6.34
CA SER A 11 74.47 -2.72 4.95
C SER A 11 73.14 -2.00 4.72
N SER A 12 72.04 -2.54 5.24
CA SER A 12 70.71 -1.94 5.12
C SER A 12 70.61 -0.63 5.91
N PHE A 13 71.22 -0.57 7.10
CA PHE A 13 71.27 0.63 7.93
C PHE A 13 72.10 1.73 7.27
N MET A 14 73.28 1.41 6.75
CA MET A 14 74.13 2.39 6.06
C MET A 14 73.46 2.96 4.80
N GLN A 15 72.74 2.14 4.04
CA GLN A 15 71.97 2.58 2.88
C GLN A 15 70.80 3.49 3.28
N GLY A 16 70.10 3.18 4.38
CA GLY A 16 69.05 4.03 4.93
C GLY A 16 69.57 5.41 5.37
N VAL A 17 70.72 5.43 6.07
CA VAL A 17 71.39 6.67 6.49
C VAL A 17 71.84 7.50 5.28
N GLN A 18 72.40 6.85 4.25
CA GLN A 18 72.80 7.54 3.01
C GLN A 18 71.60 8.21 2.32
N ASN A 19 70.50 7.47 2.13
CA ASN A 19 69.29 8.00 1.50
C ASN A 19 68.69 9.14 2.34
N PHE A 20 68.77 9.06 3.65
CA PHE A 20 68.31 10.12 4.55
C PHE A 20 69.12 11.41 4.38
N VAL A 21 70.45 11.32 4.31
CA VAL A 21 71.31 12.48 4.07
C VAL A 21 71.02 13.11 2.70
N ILE A 22 70.91 12.29 1.64
CA ILE A 22 70.57 12.77 0.29
C ILE A 22 69.20 13.45 0.29
N ALA A 23 68.21 12.88 0.97
CA ALA A 23 66.87 13.45 1.07
C ALA A 23 66.90 14.83 1.74
N ILE A 24 67.63 15.00 2.84
CA ILE A 24 67.79 16.30 3.51
C ILE A 24 68.40 17.34 2.57
N ILE A 25 69.44 16.97 1.81
CA ILE A 25 70.07 17.86 0.82
C ILE A 25 69.05 18.26 -0.24
N VAL A 26 68.28 17.31 -0.78
CA VAL A 26 67.23 17.57 -1.77
C VAL A 26 66.17 18.53 -1.23
N LEU A 27 65.75 18.37 0.03
CA LEU A 27 64.76 19.23 0.67
C LEU A 27 65.28 20.66 0.84
N LEU A 28 66.51 20.82 1.34
CA LEU A 28 67.12 22.14 1.58
C LEU A 28 67.38 22.90 0.28
N VAL A 29 67.99 22.24 -0.70
CA VAL A 29 68.28 22.82 -2.02
C VAL A 29 66.98 23.11 -2.76
N GLY A 30 66.06 22.14 -2.77
CA GLY A 30 64.76 22.28 -3.44
C GLY A 30 63.92 23.41 -2.86
N TRP A 31 63.88 23.58 -1.54
CA TRP A 31 63.16 24.69 -0.89
C TRP A 31 63.69 26.06 -1.32
N LEU A 32 65.01 26.21 -1.42
CA LEU A 32 65.66 27.44 -1.87
C LEU A 32 65.31 27.73 -3.34
N ILE A 33 65.38 26.72 -4.20
CA ILE A 33 65.00 26.80 -5.62
C ILE A 33 63.52 27.19 -5.76
N ALA A 34 62.62 26.53 -5.05
CA ALA A 34 61.18 26.83 -5.08
C ALA A 34 60.91 28.29 -4.69
N LYS A 35 61.59 28.79 -3.65
CA LYS A 35 61.46 30.19 -3.19
C LYS A 35 61.99 31.18 -4.22
N ALA A 36 63.13 30.87 -4.85
CA ALA A 36 63.71 31.69 -5.90
C ALA A 36 62.75 31.80 -7.10
N ILE A 37 62.19 30.67 -7.55
CA ILE A 37 61.25 30.63 -8.69
C ILE A 37 59.94 31.36 -8.34
N GLY A 38 59.37 31.12 -7.16
CA GLY A 38 58.13 31.82 -6.74
C GLY A 38 58.27 33.35 -6.75
N ASN A 39 59.40 33.86 -6.23
CA ASN A 39 59.72 35.29 -6.26
C ASN A 39 59.97 35.82 -7.68
N ALA A 40 60.60 35.01 -8.54
CA ALA A 40 60.82 35.36 -9.95
C ALA A 40 59.49 35.48 -10.70
N VAL A 41 58.55 34.55 -10.47
CA VAL A 41 57.20 34.58 -11.04
C VAL A 41 56.41 35.78 -10.54
N GLU A 42 56.45 36.10 -9.24
CA GLU A 42 55.82 37.31 -8.69
C GLU A 42 56.33 38.58 -9.38
N LYS A 43 57.65 38.72 -9.55
CA LYS A 43 58.26 39.86 -10.24
C LYS A 43 57.92 39.90 -11.74
N ALA A 44 57.84 38.75 -12.40
CA ALA A 44 57.48 38.67 -13.81
C ALA A 44 56.03 39.08 -14.05
N LEU A 45 55.09 38.61 -13.21
CA LEU A 45 53.68 39.01 -13.24
C LEU A 45 53.49 40.49 -12.90
N GLY A 46 54.30 41.02 -11.97
CA GLY A 46 54.33 42.45 -11.66
C GLY A 46 54.70 43.37 -12.84
N LYS A 47 55.33 42.84 -13.89
CA LYS A 47 55.60 43.56 -15.14
C LYS A 47 54.41 43.55 -16.11
N THR A 48 53.34 42.81 -15.81
CA THR A 48 52.15 42.69 -16.65
C THR A 48 50.97 43.44 -16.02
N ASN A 49 50.19 44.16 -16.83
CA ASN A 49 49.00 44.89 -16.37
C ASN A 49 47.76 43.97 -16.20
N LEU A 50 47.97 42.72 -15.78
CA LEU A 50 46.92 41.71 -15.62
C LEU A 50 45.91 42.12 -14.53
N ASP A 51 46.41 42.65 -13.40
CA ASP A 51 45.57 43.08 -12.27
C ASP A 51 44.59 44.20 -12.65
N GLU A 52 45.06 45.17 -13.45
CA GLU A 52 44.28 46.34 -13.83
C GLU A 52 43.19 46.02 -14.87
N LYS A 53 43.48 45.10 -15.81
CA LYS A 53 42.55 44.76 -16.91
C LYS A 53 41.51 43.71 -16.54
N LEU A 54 41.87 42.72 -15.72
CA LEU A 54 41.00 41.58 -15.40
C LEU A 54 40.39 41.70 -14.01
N PHE A 55 41.20 41.91 -12.98
CA PHE A 55 40.73 41.76 -11.59
C PHE A 55 40.03 43.00 -11.04
N ASN A 56 40.43 44.21 -11.45
CA ASN A 56 39.76 45.44 -11.01
C ASN A 56 38.30 45.56 -11.50
N LYS A 57 37.93 44.88 -12.60
CA LYS A 57 36.57 44.92 -13.17
C LYS A 57 35.54 44.09 -12.37
N PHE A 58 36.00 43.16 -11.53
CA PHE A 58 35.15 42.25 -10.74
C PHE A 58 35.25 42.48 -9.22
N ARG A 59 35.68 43.67 -8.78
CA ARG A 59 35.87 43.98 -7.35
C ARG A 59 34.54 44.16 -6.60
N THR A 60 34.39 43.43 -5.50
CA THR A 60 33.30 43.59 -4.52
C THR A 60 33.75 44.24 -3.20
N SER A 61 35.04 44.57 -3.07
CA SER A 61 35.63 45.11 -1.83
C SER A 61 36.76 46.12 -2.12
N ASP A 62 36.94 47.11 -1.22
CA ASP A 62 37.83 48.26 -1.41
C ASP A 62 39.33 47.97 -1.23
N LYS A 63 39.70 46.78 -0.73
CA LYS A 63 41.13 46.42 -0.58
C LYS A 63 41.69 45.88 -1.91
N PRO A 64 42.82 46.42 -2.41
CA PRO A 64 43.45 45.90 -3.62
C PRO A 64 43.96 44.47 -3.37
N ILE A 65 43.48 43.52 -4.18
CA ILE A 65 43.96 42.15 -4.18
C ILE A 65 45.26 42.14 -5.00
N ASN A 66 46.38 41.82 -4.35
CA ASN A 66 47.67 41.67 -5.03
C ASN A 66 47.76 40.28 -5.68
N SER A 67 47.07 40.06 -6.80
CA SER A 67 47.00 38.74 -7.46
C SER A 67 48.38 38.22 -7.83
N ASN A 68 49.30 39.10 -8.23
CA ASN A 68 50.70 38.76 -8.51
C ASN A 68 51.40 38.05 -7.34
N LYS A 69 51.18 38.55 -6.12
CA LYS A 69 51.73 37.96 -4.89
C LYS A 69 51.05 36.65 -4.53
N ILE A 70 49.75 36.52 -4.81
CA ILE A 70 49.00 35.29 -4.59
C ILE A 70 49.50 34.20 -5.55
N ILE A 71 49.60 34.50 -6.84
CA ILE A 71 50.08 33.55 -7.86
C ILE A 71 51.52 33.15 -7.58
N GLY A 72 52.41 34.11 -7.25
CA GLY A 72 53.79 33.82 -6.86
C GLY A 72 53.90 32.88 -5.66
N LYS A 73 53.07 33.08 -4.63
CA LYS A 73 52.96 32.16 -3.49
C LYS A 73 52.43 30.78 -3.86
N VAL A 74 51.39 30.71 -4.70
CA VAL A 74 50.83 29.43 -5.17
C VAL A 74 51.90 28.62 -5.92
N VAL A 75 52.64 29.27 -6.83
CA VAL A 75 53.76 28.63 -7.54
C VAL A 75 54.85 28.15 -6.57
N TYR A 76 55.20 28.96 -5.57
CA TYR A 76 56.12 28.55 -4.52
C TYR A 76 55.66 27.28 -3.79
N TYR A 77 54.40 27.21 -3.35
CA TYR A 77 53.88 26.04 -2.65
C TYR A 77 53.77 24.79 -3.55
N ILE A 78 53.42 24.94 -4.83
CA ILE A 78 53.40 23.82 -5.78
C ILE A 78 54.81 23.27 -6.00
N LEU A 79 55.79 24.15 -6.22
CA LEU A 79 57.20 23.74 -6.37
C LEU A 79 57.74 23.13 -5.08
N LEU A 80 57.35 23.65 -3.92
CA LEU A 80 57.69 23.06 -2.63
C LEU A 80 57.09 21.65 -2.50
N LEU A 81 55.88 21.42 -3.00
CA LEU A 81 55.23 20.11 -3.02
C LEU A 81 55.97 19.14 -3.95
N VAL A 82 56.45 19.59 -5.11
CA VAL A 82 57.35 18.80 -5.99
C VAL A 82 58.65 18.43 -5.26
N VAL A 83 59.22 19.37 -4.51
CA VAL A 83 60.41 19.11 -3.68
C VAL A 83 60.13 18.07 -2.59
N PHE A 84 58.95 18.11 -1.95
CA PHE A 84 58.52 17.08 -1.01
C PHE A 84 58.34 15.71 -1.67
N ILE A 85 57.78 15.65 -2.89
CA ILE A 85 57.67 14.40 -3.66
C ILE A 85 59.07 13.82 -3.92
N LEU A 86 60.02 14.64 -4.37
CA LEU A 86 61.41 14.22 -4.59
C LEU A 86 62.05 13.73 -3.28
N PHE A 87 61.85 14.44 -2.18
CA PHE A 87 62.30 14.04 -0.85
C PHE A 87 61.76 12.66 -0.45
N PHE A 88 60.44 12.43 -0.55
CA PHE A 88 59.82 11.16 -0.20
C PHE A 88 60.24 10.02 -1.13
N ASN A 89 60.43 10.28 -2.43
CA ASN A 89 60.95 9.30 -3.38
C ASN A 89 62.38 8.86 -3.04
N VAL A 90 63.26 9.80 -2.65
CA VAL A 90 64.63 9.48 -2.23
C VAL A 90 64.64 8.63 -0.95
N LEU A 91 63.68 8.84 -0.05
CA LEU A 91 63.48 7.99 1.13
C LEU A 91 62.79 6.65 0.83
N ASN A 92 62.45 6.36 -0.43
CA ASN A 92 61.62 5.22 -0.84
C ASN A 92 60.23 5.18 -0.18
N LEU A 93 59.69 6.34 0.22
CA LEU A 93 58.36 6.50 0.80
C LEU A 93 57.31 6.72 -0.30
N ASN A 94 57.25 5.80 -1.26
CA ASN A 94 56.39 5.90 -2.45
C ASN A 94 54.89 6.00 -2.09
N MET A 95 54.48 5.42 -0.95
CA MET A 95 53.10 5.52 -0.43
C MET A 95 52.68 6.96 -0.14
N ILE A 96 53.62 7.84 0.21
CA ILE A 96 53.38 9.27 0.43
C ILE A 96 53.62 10.06 -0.85
N ALA A 97 54.69 9.73 -1.59
CA ALA A 97 55.06 10.48 -2.79
C ALA A 97 54.03 10.35 -3.93
N ASN A 98 53.43 9.16 -4.12
CA ASN A 98 52.52 8.90 -5.23
C ASN A 98 51.23 9.75 -5.16
N PRO A 99 50.46 9.80 -4.05
CA PRO A 99 49.29 10.67 -3.94
C PRO A 99 49.62 12.15 -4.14
N LEU A 100 50.76 12.61 -3.61
CA LEU A 100 51.22 13.98 -3.80
C LEU A 100 51.54 14.26 -5.28
N SER A 101 52.19 13.32 -5.96
CA SER A 101 52.49 13.41 -7.39
C SER A 101 51.21 13.47 -8.24
N GLU A 102 50.19 12.70 -7.86
CA GLU A 102 48.88 12.71 -8.53
C GLU A 102 48.15 14.05 -8.34
N LEU A 103 48.22 14.67 -7.15
CA LEU A 103 47.68 16.01 -6.91
C LEU A 103 48.36 17.08 -7.79
N VAL A 104 49.68 17.03 -7.92
CA VAL A 104 50.42 17.96 -8.79
C VAL A 104 50.07 17.75 -10.26
N SER A 105 50.03 16.49 -10.70
CA SER A 105 49.64 16.13 -12.07
C SER A 105 48.23 16.61 -12.39
N THR A 106 47.29 16.39 -11.47
CA THR A 106 45.90 16.86 -11.57
C THR A 106 45.84 18.39 -11.69
N PHE A 107 46.57 19.12 -10.86
CA PHE A 107 46.64 20.58 -10.92
C PHE A 107 47.20 21.09 -12.26
N PHE A 108 48.28 20.49 -12.76
CA PHE A 108 48.83 20.86 -14.07
C PHE A 108 47.89 20.51 -15.21
N GLY A 109 47.11 19.42 -15.09
CA GLY A 109 46.06 19.05 -16.03
C GLY A 109 44.91 20.07 -16.09
N PHE A 110 44.61 20.75 -14.97
CA PHE A 110 43.57 21.80 -14.93
C PHE A 110 43.93 23.03 -15.75
N ILE A 111 45.21 23.39 -15.92
CA ILE A 111 45.60 24.60 -16.67
C ILE A 111 45.13 24.54 -18.14
N PRO A 112 45.52 23.54 -18.96
CA PRO A 112 45.03 23.42 -20.33
C PRO A 112 43.52 23.14 -20.39
N ALA A 113 42.95 22.44 -19.40
CA ALA A 113 41.52 22.17 -19.30
C ALA A 113 40.69 23.47 -19.16
N VAL A 114 41.11 24.36 -18.26
CA VAL A 114 40.48 25.68 -18.06
C VAL A 114 40.59 26.54 -19.32
N LEU A 115 41.73 26.51 -20.01
CA LEU A 115 41.90 27.22 -21.28
C LEU A 115 40.96 26.68 -22.38
N LYS A 116 40.84 25.36 -22.51
CA LYS A 116 39.87 24.73 -23.44
C LYS A 116 38.44 25.12 -23.10
N ALA A 117 38.06 25.04 -21.84
CA ALA A 117 36.72 25.41 -21.36
C ALA A 117 36.39 26.88 -21.62
N ALA A 118 37.35 27.78 -21.38
CA ALA A 118 37.22 29.20 -21.69
C ALA A 118 37.01 29.45 -23.19
N LEU A 119 37.75 28.75 -24.05
CA LEU A 119 37.58 28.83 -25.51
C LEU A 119 36.18 28.37 -25.92
N ILE A 120 35.70 27.25 -25.39
CA ILE A 120 34.34 26.75 -25.64
C ILE A 120 33.28 27.76 -25.19
N LEU A 121 33.44 28.39 -24.02
CA LEU A 121 32.50 29.41 -23.55
C LEU A 121 32.47 30.64 -24.46
N VAL A 122 33.62 31.10 -24.94
CA VAL A 122 33.69 32.22 -25.89
C VAL A 122 32.99 31.84 -27.19
N LEU A 123 33.25 30.64 -27.72
CA LEU A 123 32.59 30.13 -28.92
C LEU A 123 31.07 30.03 -28.72
N ALA A 124 30.64 29.48 -27.58
CA ALA A 124 29.23 29.34 -27.22
C ALA A 124 28.54 30.70 -27.14
N TRP A 125 29.17 31.69 -26.53
CA TRP A 125 28.66 33.06 -26.44
C TRP A 125 28.46 33.68 -27.82
N VAL A 126 29.45 33.53 -28.72
CA VAL A 126 29.36 34.02 -30.10
C VAL A 126 28.20 33.35 -30.85
N ILE A 127 28.11 32.02 -30.80
CA ILE A 127 27.04 31.26 -31.48
C ILE A 127 25.67 31.65 -30.90
N ALA A 128 25.55 31.73 -29.58
CA ALA A 128 24.31 32.11 -28.90
C ALA A 128 23.87 33.53 -29.31
N SER A 129 24.79 34.49 -29.39
CA SER A 129 24.49 35.85 -29.85
C SER A 129 24.00 35.88 -31.31
N ILE A 130 24.63 35.09 -32.19
CA ILE A 130 24.21 34.98 -33.59
C ILE A 130 22.79 34.40 -33.68
N VAL A 131 22.50 33.33 -32.94
CA VAL A 131 21.16 32.71 -32.98
C VAL A 131 20.10 33.61 -32.36
N GLN A 132 20.39 34.29 -31.24
CA GLN A 132 19.47 35.29 -30.69
C GLN A 132 19.12 36.35 -31.73
N TRP A 133 20.12 36.86 -32.44
CA TRP A 133 19.92 37.82 -33.51
C TRP A 133 19.05 37.24 -34.64
N LEU A 134 19.34 36.02 -35.10
CA LEU A 134 18.53 35.32 -36.11
C LEU A 134 17.09 35.08 -35.67
N VAL A 135 16.85 34.70 -34.41
CA VAL A 135 15.50 34.47 -33.87
C VAL A 135 14.69 35.76 -33.85
N VAL A 136 15.26 36.85 -33.34
CA VAL A 136 14.57 38.14 -33.26
C VAL A 136 14.32 38.70 -34.67
N GLU A 137 15.33 38.69 -35.53
CA GLU A 137 15.24 39.33 -36.84
C GLU A 137 14.47 38.48 -37.86
N GLY A 138 14.62 37.15 -37.81
CA GLY A 138 13.86 36.21 -38.62
C GLY A 138 12.37 36.27 -38.33
N THR A 139 11.98 36.45 -37.06
CA THR A 139 10.56 36.52 -36.69
C THR A 139 9.89 37.81 -37.17
N LYS A 140 10.62 38.93 -37.20
CA LYS A 140 10.12 40.17 -37.82
C LYS A 140 9.87 39.98 -39.32
N LYS A 141 10.76 39.25 -40.01
CA LYS A 141 10.68 39.03 -41.46
C LYS A 141 9.54 38.08 -41.88
N ILE A 142 9.07 37.21 -40.99
CA ILE A 142 7.99 36.24 -41.26
C ILE A 142 6.59 36.83 -40.96
N ASN A 143 6.49 38.11 -40.57
CA ASN A 143 5.23 38.77 -40.17
C ASN A 143 4.45 37.97 -39.11
N LEU A 144 5.15 37.26 -38.22
CA LEU A 144 4.54 36.44 -37.17
C LEU A 144 3.68 37.26 -36.19
N GLN A 145 3.86 38.59 -36.20
CA GLN A 145 3.07 39.59 -35.50
C GLN A 145 1.55 39.43 -35.73
N HIS A 146 1.11 39.10 -36.94
CA HIS A 146 -0.31 38.91 -37.24
C HIS A 146 -0.96 37.74 -36.47
N LEU A 147 -0.19 36.70 -36.14
CA LEU A 147 -0.69 35.57 -35.35
C LEU A 147 -0.95 35.95 -33.90
N PHE A 148 -0.09 36.79 -33.32
CA PHE A 148 -0.25 37.31 -31.95
C PHE A 148 -1.48 38.22 -31.83
N PHE A 149 -1.73 39.07 -32.82
CA PHE A 149 -2.95 39.88 -32.88
C PHE A 149 -4.22 39.03 -33.08
N LYS A 150 -4.17 38.01 -33.96
CA LYS A 150 -5.31 37.11 -34.21
C LYS A 150 -5.70 36.28 -32.98
N MET A 151 -4.71 35.88 -32.18
CA MET A 151 -4.93 35.15 -30.93
C MET A 151 -5.22 36.05 -29.71
N LYS A 152 -5.30 37.38 -29.90
CA LYS A 152 -5.49 38.38 -28.83
C LYS A 152 -4.44 38.30 -27.72
N LEU A 153 -3.22 37.90 -28.07
CA LEU A 153 -2.14 37.65 -27.11
C LEU A 153 -1.33 38.91 -26.77
N ALA A 154 -1.41 39.97 -27.57
CA ALA A 154 -0.75 41.25 -27.33
C ALA A 154 -1.62 42.40 -27.83
N LYS A 155 -1.58 43.54 -27.14
CA LYS A 155 -2.40 44.72 -27.45
C LYS A 155 -1.65 45.80 -28.24
N SER A 156 -0.31 45.73 -28.28
CA SER A 156 0.56 46.70 -28.97
C SER A 156 1.74 46.00 -29.67
N GLU A 157 2.26 46.59 -30.75
CA GLU A 157 3.47 46.12 -31.44
C GLU A 157 4.70 46.12 -30.51
N ASP A 158 4.75 47.04 -29.54
CA ASP A 158 5.84 47.10 -28.56
C ASP A 158 5.85 45.91 -27.59
N GLU A 159 4.68 45.40 -27.19
CA GLU A 159 4.58 44.17 -26.39
C GLU A 159 5.08 42.96 -27.18
N ILE A 160 4.74 42.89 -28.47
CA ILE A 160 5.20 41.82 -29.36
C ILE A 160 6.73 41.85 -29.48
N ASN A 161 7.32 43.04 -29.69
CA ASN A 161 8.77 43.19 -29.73
C ASN A 161 9.44 42.78 -28.40
N GLY A 162 8.82 43.11 -27.26
CA GLY A 162 9.25 42.66 -25.94
C GLY A 162 9.23 41.14 -25.79
N TYR A 163 8.16 40.46 -26.24
CA TYR A 163 8.07 39.00 -26.25
C TYR A 163 9.10 38.36 -27.18
N LEU A 164 9.28 38.88 -28.39
CA LEU A 164 10.27 38.38 -29.34
C LEU A 164 11.70 38.53 -28.81
N GLN A 165 12.00 39.66 -28.17
CA GLN A 165 13.29 39.86 -27.52
C GLN A 165 13.50 38.90 -26.35
N THR A 166 12.43 38.57 -25.61
CA THR A 166 12.46 37.55 -24.55
C THR A 166 12.72 36.17 -25.13
N ILE A 167 12.05 35.77 -26.21
CA ILE A 167 12.29 34.50 -26.92
C ILE A 167 13.73 34.43 -27.43
N GLY A 168 14.26 35.52 -27.99
CA GLY A 168 15.65 35.61 -28.40
C GLY A 168 16.63 35.43 -27.25
N LYS A 169 16.38 36.08 -26.09
CA LYS A 169 17.18 35.89 -24.87
C LYS A 169 17.09 34.45 -24.34
N VAL A 170 15.91 33.83 -24.39
CA VAL A 170 15.75 32.42 -24.02
C VAL A 170 16.56 31.52 -24.95
N ALA A 171 16.51 31.75 -26.26
CA ALA A 171 17.34 31.02 -27.23
C ALA A 171 18.84 31.20 -26.96
N PHE A 172 19.28 32.42 -26.61
CA PHE A 172 20.66 32.69 -26.20
C PHE A 172 21.07 31.83 -25.00
N TYR A 173 20.29 31.85 -23.92
CA TYR A 173 20.61 31.07 -22.72
C TYR A 173 20.51 29.56 -22.96
N LEU A 174 19.56 29.10 -23.78
CA LEU A 174 19.41 27.69 -24.13
C LEU A 174 20.63 27.19 -24.91
N ILE A 175 21.16 27.99 -25.83
CA ILE A 175 22.39 27.65 -26.53
C ILE A 175 23.56 27.66 -25.57
N LEU A 176 23.70 28.67 -24.72
CA LEU A 176 24.76 28.69 -23.71
C LEU A 176 24.70 27.43 -22.80
N LEU A 177 23.49 27.04 -22.40
CA LEU A 177 23.20 25.82 -21.66
C LEU A 177 23.63 24.56 -22.43
N LEU A 178 23.39 24.51 -23.75
CA LEU A 178 23.77 23.40 -24.63
C LEU A 178 25.30 23.18 -24.69
N PHE A 179 26.08 24.25 -24.48
CA PHE A 179 27.54 24.17 -24.44
C PHE A 179 28.10 23.83 -23.06
N ILE A 180 27.31 23.92 -21.97
CA ILE A 180 27.76 23.57 -20.61
C ILE A 180 28.38 22.17 -20.52
N PRO A 181 27.80 21.07 -21.05
CA PRO A 181 28.43 19.77 -20.94
C PRO A 181 29.79 19.73 -21.64
N GLY A 182 29.96 20.46 -22.76
CA GLY A 182 31.26 20.61 -23.42
C GLY A 182 32.28 21.39 -22.59
N VAL A 183 31.84 22.41 -21.86
CA VAL A 183 32.69 23.17 -20.91
C VAL A 183 33.09 22.28 -19.73
N LEU A 184 32.15 21.53 -19.16
CA LEU A 184 32.40 20.62 -18.04
C LEU A 184 33.32 19.47 -18.44
N ASP A 185 33.15 18.92 -19.65
CA ASP A 185 34.03 17.89 -20.21
C ASP A 185 35.43 18.44 -20.44
N ALA A 186 35.55 19.65 -20.98
CA ALA A 186 36.84 20.32 -21.15
C ALA A 186 37.56 20.61 -19.82
N LEU A 187 36.81 20.80 -18.72
CA LEU A 187 37.33 20.93 -17.36
C LEU A 187 37.68 19.57 -16.71
N SER A 188 37.53 18.46 -17.43
CA SER A 188 37.68 17.09 -16.91
C SER A 188 36.73 16.75 -15.77
N ILE A 189 35.54 17.35 -15.74
CA ILE A 189 34.49 17.09 -14.73
C ILE A 189 33.45 16.11 -15.32
N SER A 190 33.93 14.98 -15.84
CA SER A 190 33.10 14.02 -16.58
C SER A 190 31.95 13.42 -15.76
N GLY A 191 32.12 13.31 -14.44
CA GLY A 191 31.08 12.84 -13.52
C GLY A 191 29.84 13.75 -13.46
N VAL A 192 29.98 15.02 -13.81
CA VAL A 192 28.85 15.98 -13.88
C VAL A 192 28.42 16.23 -15.33
N ALA A 193 29.36 16.21 -16.27
CA ALA A 193 29.07 16.44 -17.68
C ALA A 193 28.10 15.40 -18.27
N GLN A 194 28.25 14.12 -17.89
CA GLN A 194 27.46 13.02 -18.47
C GLN A 194 25.95 13.10 -18.12
N PRO A 195 25.53 13.20 -16.84
CA PRO A 195 24.12 13.39 -16.50
C PRO A 195 23.51 14.64 -17.15
N PHE A 196 24.26 15.74 -17.21
CA PHE A 196 23.79 16.98 -17.81
C PHE A 196 23.60 16.84 -19.33
N SER A 197 24.54 16.19 -20.02
CA SER A 197 24.45 15.86 -21.45
C SER A 197 23.23 14.98 -21.74
N GLY A 198 22.99 13.95 -20.91
CA GLY A 198 21.82 13.07 -21.03
C GLY A 198 20.48 13.79 -20.86
N LEU A 199 20.37 14.67 -19.86
CA LEU A 199 19.17 15.49 -19.64
C LEU A 199 18.91 16.43 -20.83
N LEU A 200 19.95 17.10 -21.30
CA LEU A 200 19.89 17.99 -22.44
C LEU A 200 19.49 17.25 -23.72
N ALA A 201 20.07 16.08 -23.97
CA ALA A 201 19.69 15.22 -25.09
C ALA A 201 18.21 14.80 -25.00
N THR A 202 17.73 14.49 -23.79
CA THR A 202 16.32 14.16 -23.54
C THR A 202 15.40 15.35 -23.84
N ILE A 203 15.75 16.56 -23.37
CA ILE A 203 14.99 17.79 -23.65
C ILE A 203 14.95 18.09 -25.15
N LEU A 204 16.09 17.97 -25.84
CA LEU A 204 16.15 18.20 -27.28
C LEU A 204 15.34 17.17 -28.07
N ALA A 205 15.41 15.89 -27.68
CA ALA A 205 14.62 14.82 -28.28
C ALA A 205 13.12 14.96 -27.98
N PHE A 206 12.75 15.63 -26.88
CA PHE A 206 11.37 15.91 -26.53
C PHE A 206 10.73 16.95 -27.46
N ILE A 207 11.48 17.91 -28.01
CA ILE A 207 10.91 18.98 -28.86
C ILE A 207 10.22 18.41 -30.13
N PRO A 208 10.86 17.55 -30.96
CA PRO A 208 10.19 16.94 -32.10
C PRO A 208 9.00 16.07 -31.69
N LYS A 209 9.14 15.31 -30.59
CA LYS A 209 8.10 14.41 -30.07
C LYS A 209 6.87 15.17 -29.61
N LEU A 210 7.06 16.30 -28.91
CA LEU A 210 6.00 17.21 -28.50
C LEU A 210 5.21 17.72 -29.71
N LEU A 211 5.91 18.13 -30.77
CA LEU A 211 5.28 18.57 -32.01
C LEU A 211 4.46 17.45 -32.65
N ALA A 212 5.02 16.24 -32.77
CA ALA A 212 4.31 15.08 -33.32
C ALA A 212 3.05 14.73 -32.52
N ALA A 213 3.16 14.70 -31.18
CA ALA A 213 2.03 14.48 -30.27
C ALA A 213 0.95 15.57 -30.41
N ALA A 214 1.35 16.84 -30.47
CA ALA A 214 0.44 17.97 -30.65
C ALA A 214 -0.31 17.90 -31.97
N ILE A 215 0.37 17.51 -33.06
CA ILE A 215 -0.27 17.30 -34.37
C ILE A 215 -1.30 16.18 -34.29
N ILE A 216 -0.94 15.02 -33.73
CA ILE A 216 -1.86 13.87 -33.57
C ILE A 216 -3.08 14.28 -32.76
N PHE A 217 -2.87 14.97 -31.64
CA PHE A 217 -3.95 15.44 -30.79
C PHE A 217 -4.85 16.44 -31.51
N ALA A 218 -4.28 17.42 -32.22
CA ALA A 218 -5.05 18.43 -32.95
C ALA A 218 -5.89 17.82 -34.08
N VAL A 219 -5.30 16.93 -34.87
CA VAL A 219 -5.99 16.21 -35.95
C VAL A 219 -7.09 15.33 -35.37
N GLY A 220 -6.77 14.54 -34.34
CA GLY A 220 -7.74 13.68 -33.69
C GLY A 220 -8.89 14.48 -33.06
N TRP A 221 -8.61 15.59 -32.40
CA TRP A 221 -9.63 16.47 -31.82
C TRP A 221 -10.58 17.04 -32.87
N PHE A 222 -10.03 17.44 -34.02
CA PHE A 222 -10.83 17.89 -35.15
C PHE A 222 -11.75 16.79 -35.67
N VAL A 223 -11.23 15.58 -35.88
CA VAL A 223 -12.01 14.41 -36.31
C VAL A 223 -13.09 14.05 -35.29
N ALA A 224 -12.75 13.97 -34.00
CA ALA A 224 -13.68 13.65 -32.92
C ALA A 224 -14.83 14.67 -32.86
N LYS A 225 -14.54 15.96 -33.06
CA LYS A 225 -15.55 17.03 -33.08
C LYS A 225 -16.51 16.90 -34.27
N ILE A 226 -15.99 16.52 -35.44
CA ILE A 226 -16.84 16.24 -36.62
C ILE A 226 -17.78 15.07 -36.32
N VAL A 227 -17.23 13.95 -35.83
CA VAL A 227 -18.02 12.74 -35.52
C VAL A 227 -19.10 13.04 -34.48
N LYS A 228 -18.74 13.77 -33.41
CA LYS A 228 -19.69 14.27 -32.41
C LYS A 228 -20.86 14.99 -33.05
N ASN A 229 -20.57 16.02 -33.86
CA ASN A 229 -21.62 16.87 -34.44
C ASN A 229 -22.51 16.07 -35.40
N ILE A 230 -21.93 15.16 -36.19
CA ILE A 230 -22.69 14.25 -37.04
C ILE A 230 -23.66 13.42 -36.19
N VAL A 231 -23.17 12.81 -35.11
CA VAL A 231 -24.00 11.95 -34.26
C VAL A 231 -25.09 12.71 -33.53
N VAL A 232 -24.81 13.93 -33.03
CA VAL A 232 -25.83 14.81 -32.43
C VAL A 232 -26.94 15.10 -33.45
N ASN A 233 -26.56 15.53 -34.66
CA ASN A 233 -27.52 15.88 -35.71
C ASN A 233 -28.35 14.66 -36.14
N LEU A 234 -27.73 13.48 -36.26
CA LEU A 234 -28.43 12.24 -36.61
C LEU A 234 -29.42 11.80 -35.51
N LEU A 235 -29.01 11.84 -34.24
CA LEU A 235 -29.89 11.48 -33.12
C LEU A 235 -31.07 12.43 -32.97
N GLN A 236 -30.86 13.73 -33.20
CA GLN A 236 -31.94 14.73 -33.26
C GLN A 236 -32.88 14.47 -34.43
N ALA A 237 -32.36 14.14 -35.61
CA ALA A 237 -33.16 13.82 -36.80
C ALA A 237 -34.04 12.57 -36.59
N VAL A 238 -33.54 11.57 -35.87
CA VAL A 238 -34.28 10.35 -35.51
C VAL A 238 -35.33 10.61 -34.41
N GLY A 239 -35.29 11.78 -33.77
CA GLY A 239 -36.25 12.17 -32.73
C GLY A 239 -35.96 11.51 -31.38
N SER A 240 -34.68 11.38 -31.02
CA SER A 240 -34.23 10.83 -29.72
C SER A 240 -34.89 11.51 -28.51
N GLU A 241 -35.31 12.77 -28.68
CA GLU A 241 -36.03 13.57 -27.70
C GLU A 241 -37.39 12.95 -27.36
N LYS A 242 -38.13 12.44 -28.36
CA LYS A 242 -39.44 11.79 -28.15
C LYS A 242 -39.30 10.53 -27.30
N LEU A 243 -38.17 9.84 -27.37
CA LEU A 243 -37.91 8.64 -26.57
C LEU A 243 -37.70 9.00 -25.08
N VAL A 244 -36.94 10.06 -24.78
CA VAL A 244 -36.73 10.55 -23.40
C VAL A 244 -38.05 10.94 -22.74
N GLU A 245 -38.94 11.60 -23.51
CA GLU A 245 -40.26 11.97 -23.03
C GLU A 245 -41.14 10.76 -22.72
N ARG A 246 -41.15 9.75 -23.61
CA ARG A 246 -41.89 8.49 -23.39
C ARG A 246 -41.41 7.72 -22.17
N LEU A 247 -40.11 7.78 -21.89
CA LEU A 247 -39.49 7.11 -20.75
C LEU A 247 -39.57 7.92 -19.44
N LYS A 248 -40.19 9.11 -19.45
CA LYS A 248 -40.29 10.02 -18.29
C LYS A 248 -38.93 10.36 -17.67
N MET A 249 -37.84 10.31 -18.44
CA MET A 249 -36.47 10.54 -17.96
C MET A 249 -36.02 12.00 -18.05
N LYS A 250 -36.95 12.97 -18.20
CA LYS A 250 -36.61 14.40 -18.29
C LYS A 250 -35.73 14.87 -17.12
N LYS A 251 -35.98 14.38 -15.91
CA LYS A 251 -35.19 14.72 -14.70
C LYS A 251 -33.72 14.32 -14.78
N VAL A 252 -33.40 13.26 -15.53
CA VAL A 252 -32.02 12.74 -15.66
C VAL A 252 -31.19 13.60 -16.63
N PHE A 253 -31.85 14.26 -17.59
CA PHE A 253 -31.20 15.06 -18.63
C PHE A 253 -31.53 16.55 -18.50
N GLU A 254 -31.81 17.05 -17.28
CA GLU A 254 -32.07 18.48 -17.07
C GLU A 254 -30.86 19.32 -17.53
N GLY A 255 -31.08 20.22 -18.50
CA GLY A 255 -30.05 21.09 -19.06
C GLY A 255 -29.28 20.54 -20.28
N THR A 256 -29.56 19.31 -20.74
CA THR A 256 -28.92 18.74 -21.96
C THR A 256 -29.90 17.89 -22.79
N SER A 257 -29.71 17.75 -24.10
CA SER A 257 -30.48 16.79 -24.92
C SER A 257 -29.80 15.41 -24.92
N LEU A 258 -30.58 14.33 -25.10
CA LEU A 258 -30.03 12.97 -25.23
C LEU A 258 -29.03 12.88 -26.38
N ALA A 259 -29.33 13.53 -27.51
CA ALA A 259 -28.44 13.63 -28.64
C ALA A 259 -27.11 14.33 -28.28
N ALA A 260 -27.15 15.47 -27.58
CA ALA A 260 -25.96 16.19 -27.15
C ALA A 260 -25.13 15.39 -26.14
N PHE A 261 -25.79 14.71 -25.20
CA PHE A 261 -25.13 13.83 -24.24
C PHE A 261 -24.41 12.67 -24.94
N ALA A 262 -25.10 11.95 -25.84
CA ALA A 262 -24.51 10.86 -26.61
C ALA A 262 -23.34 11.34 -27.50
N GLY A 263 -23.49 12.51 -28.13
CA GLY A 263 -22.41 13.12 -28.91
C GLY A 263 -21.21 13.51 -28.05
N ASN A 264 -21.41 14.09 -26.87
CA ASN A 264 -20.33 14.39 -25.93
C ASN A 264 -19.64 13.13 -25.43
N LEU A 265 -20.40 12.08 -25.11
CA LEU A 265 -19.85 10.81 -24.66
C LEU A 265 -19.00 10.17 -25.77
N LEU A 266 -19.50 10.14 -27.00
CA LEU A 266 -18.76 9.64 -28.15
C LEU A 266 -17.51 10.47 -28.42
N PHE A 267 -17.57 11.79 -28.28
CA PHE A 267 -16.40 12.67 -28.38
C PHE A 267 -15.33 12.27 -27.37
N ILE A 268 -15.71 12.06 -26.10
CA ILE A 268 -14.77 11.60 -25.06
C ILE A 268 -14.19 10.24 -25.43
N ILE A 269 -15.04 9.27 -25.83
CA ILE A 269 -14.61 7.92 -26.22
C ILE A 269 -13.59 7.97 -27.37
N ILE A 270 -13.78 8.83 -28.38
CA ILE A 270 -12.83 8.96 -29.49
C ILE A 270 -11.56 9.71 -29.07
N MET A 271 -11.69 10.74 -28.23
CA MET A 271 -10.56 11.52 -27.73
C MET A 271 -9.61 10.71 -26.86
N ILE A 272 -10.11 9.71 -26.13
CA ILE A 272 -9.28 8.86 -25.28
C ILE A 272 -8.16 8.16 -26.08
N PRO A 273 -8.44 7.35 -27.13
CA PRO A 273 -7.41 6.74 -27.97
C PRO A 273 -6.48 7.75 -28.64
N ILE A 274 -7.00 8.92 -29.06
CA ILE A 274 -6.18 9.99 -29.63
C ILE A 274 -5.19 10.52 -28.59
N THR A 275 -5.65 10.69 -27.34
CA THR A 275 -4.82 11.15 -26.24
C THR A 275 -3.76 10.11 -25.90
N ILE A 276 -4.12 8.81 -25.88
CA ILE A 276 -3.17 7.70 -25.75
C ILE A 276 -2.11 7.77 -26.85
N ALA A 277 -2.52 7.85 -28.12
CA ALA A 277 -1.60 7.90 -29.24
C ALA A 277 -0.68 9.14 -29.20
N ALA A 278 -1.20 10.30 -28.77
CA ALA A 278 -0.40 11.51 -28.59
C ALA A 278 0.60 11.36 -27.44
N LEU A 279 0.17 10.84 -26.30
CA LEU A 279 1.01 10.59 -25.13
C LEU A 279 2.12 9.58 -25.44
N GLU A 280 1.81 8.50 -26.17
CA GLU A 280 2.77 7.48 -26.59
C GLU A 280 3.88 8.09 -27.46
N LYS A 281 3.56 9.04 -28.35
CA LYS A 281 4.57 9.76 -29.14
C LYS A 281 5.51 10.64 -28.32
N LEU A 282 5.14 11.03 -27.11
CA LEU A 282 6.05 11.74 -26.22
C LEU A 282 7.18 10.81 -25.71
N GLU A 283 6.99 9.48 -25.77
CA GLU A 283 7.95 8.46 -25.31
C GLU A 283 8.49 8.71 -23.89
N LEU A 284 7.69 9.37 -23.04
CA LEU A 284 8.01 9.57 -21.63
C LEU A 284 7.56 8.35 -20.84
N THR A 285 8.15 7.18 -21.11
CA THR A 285 7.71 5.87 -20.58
C THR A 285 7.42 5.89 -19.08
N GLY A 286 8.27 6.55 -18.29
CA GLY A 286 8.11 6.67 -16.83
C GLY A 286 6.87 7.45 -16.33
N ILE A 287 6.17 8.19 -17.20
CA ILE A 287 4.99 9.00 -16.85
C ILE A 287 3.79 8.60 -17.72
N THR A 288 4.05 8.37 -19.00
CA THR A 288 3.05 8.04 -20.00
C THR A 288 2.43 6.67 -19.76
N GLU A 289 3.20 5.64 -19.35
CA GLU A 289 2.63 4.30 -19.16
C GLU A 289 1.57 4.22 -18.06
N PRO A 290 1.79 4.73 -16.83
CA PRO A 290 0.75 4.78 -15.81
C PRO A 290 -0.47 5.60 -16.26
N ALA A 291 -0.26 6.72 -16.95
CA ALA A 291 -1.34 7.57 -17.45
C ALA A 291 -2.18 6.85 -18.53
N ILE A 292 -1.54 6.16 -19.47
CA ILE A 292 -2.21 5.32 -20.47
C ILE A 292 -2.94 4.15 -19.79
N GLY A 293 -2.33 3.54 -18.78
CA GLY A 293 -2.95 2.48 -17.97
C GLY A 293 -4.25 2.95 -17.33
N MET A 294 -4.24 4.10 -16.64
CA MET A 294 -5.44 4.70 -16.06
C MET A 294 -6.50 5.00 -17.12
N LEU A 295 -6.06 5.50 -18.27
CA LEU A 295 -6.95 5.87 -19.36
C LEU A 295 -7.61 4.64 -20.01
N ASN A 296 -6.88 3.53 -20.13
CA ASN A 296 -7.41 2.22 -20.52
C ASN A 296 -8.39 1.67 -19.48
N THR A 297 -8.10 1.81 -18.18
CA THR A 297 -9.02 1.43 -17.10
C THR A 297 -10.33 2.20 -17.23
N ILE A 298 -10.29 3.52 -17.42
CA ILE A 298 -11.49 4.34 -17.63
C ILE A 298 -12.25 3.87 -18.88
N MET A 299 -11.55 3.55 -19.97
CA MET A 299 -12.18 3.07 -21.20
C MET A 299 -12.94 1.76 -20.99
N ASN A 300 -12.32 0.80 -20.30
CA ASN A 300 -12.94 -0.49 -19.99
C ASN A 300 -14.07 -0.37 -18.94
N MET A 301 -14.00 0.65 -18.09
CA MET A 301 -15.01 0.92 -17.08
C MET A 301 -16.32 1.40 -17.70
N ILE A 302 -16.30 2.13 -18.82
CA ILE A 302 -17.53 2.67 -19.46
C ILE A 302 -18.52 1.54 -19.83
N PRO A 303 -18.14 0.49 -20.60
CA PRO A 303 -19.02 -0.65 -20.86
C PRO A 303 -19.49 -1.34 -19.58
N ASN A 304 -18.59 -1.55 -18.62
CA ASN A 304 -18.89 -2.27 -17.39
C ASN A 304 -19.87 -1.50 -16.48
N ILE A 305 -19.79 -0.16 -16.45
CA ILE A 305 -20.74 0.69 -15.74
C ILE A 305 -22.15 0.49 -16.29
N LEU A 306 -22.32 0.38 -17.61
CA LEU A 306 -23.64 0.15 -18.20
C LEU A 306 -24.22 -1.20 -17.77
N ILE A 307 -23.40 -2.25 -17.79
CA ILE A 307 -23.79 -3.59 -17.32
C ILE A 307 -24.13 -3.55 -15.82
N ALA A 308 -23.30 -2.88 -15.02
CA ALA A 308 -23.48 -2.72 -13.58
C ALA A 308 -24.77 -1.96 -13.23
N ILE A 309 -25.09 -0.88 -13.95
CA ILE A 309 -26.36 -0.15 -13.80
C ILE A 309 -27.53 -1.09 -14.10
N GLY A 310 -27.47 -1.83 -15.21
CA GLY A 310 -28.48 -2.83 -15.55
C GLY A 310 -28.65 -3.88 -14.45
N LEU A 311 -27.56 -4.37 -13.88
CA LEU A 311 -27.55 -5.36 -12.81
C LEU A 311 -28.19 -4.83 -11.52
N VAL A 312 -27.90 -3.58 -11.14
CA VAL A 312 -28.54 -2.94 -9.97
C VAL A 312 -30.04 -2.75 -10.19
N LEU A 313 -30.46 -2.32 -11.38
CA LEU A 313 -31.88 -2.17 -11.72
C LEU A 313 -32.62 -3.53 -11.63
N ILE A 314 -32.00 -4.59 -12.15
CA ILE A 314 -32.51 -5.97 -12.00
C ILE A 314 -32.56 -6.35 -10.53
N GLY A 315 -31.54 -6.01 -9.74
CA GLY A 315 -31.49 -6.28 -8.30
C GLY A 315 -32.62 -5.61 -7.52
N VAL A 316 -32.98 -4.37 -7.86
CA VAL A 316 -34.13 -3.67 -7.24
C VAL A 316 -35.46 -4.37 -7.57
N TRP A 317 -35.65 -4.74 -8.84
CA TRP A 317 -36.85 -5.45 -9.28
C TRP A 317 -36.95 -6.84 -8.63
N LEU A 318 -35.87 -7.61 -8.71
CA LEU A 318 -35.80 -8.97 -8.17
C LEU A 318 -35.87 -8.98 -6.65
N GLY A 319 -35.20 -8.05 -5.98
CA GLY A 319 -35.25 -7.90 -4.52
C GLY A 319 -36.66 -7.60 -4.03
N LYS A 320 -37.40 -6.73 -4.72
CA LYS A 320 -38.80 -6.47 -4.41
C LYS A 320 -39.67 -7.72 -4.61
N PHE A 321 -39.52 -8.40 -5.75
CA PHE A 321 -40.28 -9.62 -6.05
C PHE A 321 -40.04 -10.74 -5.03
N ILE A 322 -38.77 -11.01 -4.69
CA ILE A 322 -38.42 -12.05 -3.72
C ILE A 322 -38.81 -11.62 -2.30
N GLY A 323 -38.60 -10.36 -1.92
CA GLY A 323 -39.01 -9.84 -0.61
C GLY A 323 -40.52 -9.95 -0.38
N GLU A 324 -41.33 -9.57 -1.37
CA GLU A 324 -42.79 -9.74 -1.34
C GLU A 324 -43.19 -11.21 -1.28
N SER A 325 -42.52 -12.07 -2.06
CA SER A 325 -42.75 -13.52 -2.02
C SER A 325 -42.49 -14.07 -0.61
N VAL A 326 -41.33 -13.76 -0.02
CA VAL A 326 -40.96 -14.20 1.33
C VAL A 326 -41.95 -13.70 2.38
N HIS A 327 -42.35 -12.43 2.32
CA HIS A 327 -43.39 -11.88 3.19
C HIS A 327 -44.70 -12.67 3.10
N ASN A 328 -45.21 -12.88 1.88
CA ASN A 328 -46.45 -13.60 1.63
C ASN A 328 -46.38 -15.06 2.10
N TYR A 329 -45.23 -15.73 1.94
CA TYR A 329 -45.02 -17.08 2.43
C TYR A 329 -45.00 -17.12 3.97
N LEU A 330 -44.28 -16.22 4.62
CA LEU A 330 -44.20 -16.14 6.08
C LEU A 330 -45.55 -15.80 6.73
N GLU A 331 -46.30 -14.88 6.12
CA GLU A 331 -47.65 -14.54 6.58
C GLU A 331 -48.60 -15.74 6.50
N LYS A 332 -48.58 -16.49 5.37
CA LYS A 332 -49.39 -17.71 5.20
C LYS A 332 -49.02 -18.81 6.19
N LEU A 333 -47.75 -18.93 6.56
CA LEU A 333 -47.28 -19.85 7.60
C LEU A 333 -47.73 -19.43 9.02
N GLY A 334 -48.35 -18.26 9.16
CA GLY A 334 -48.77 -17.73 10.45
C GLY A 334 -47.61 -17.20 11.29
N PHE A 335 -46.49 -16.81 10.67
CA PHE A 335 -45.34 -16.24 11.37
C PHE A 335 -45.74 -15.07 12.26
N ASP A 336 -46.64 -14.21 11.77
CA ASP A 336 -47.16 -13.06 12.51
C ASP A 336 -47.94 -13.47 13.78
N ARG A 337 -48.62 -14.63 13.76
CA ARG A 337 -49.36 -15.17 14.91
C ARG A 337 -48.45 -15.81 15.96
N LEU A 338 -47.33 -16.40 15.54
CA LEU A 338 -46.35 -16.96 16.46
C LEU A 338 -45.71 -15.85 17.30
N THR A 339 -45.42 -14.72 16.67
CA THR A 339 -44.84 -13.54 17.31
C THR A 339 -45.85 -12.71 18.10
N SER A 340 -47.12 -12.65 17.71
CA SER A 340 -48.14 -11.90 18.48
C SER A 340 -48.39 -12.49 19.88
N ASN A 341 -48.13 -13.79 20.07
CA ASN A 341 -48.28 -14.47 21.35
C ASN A 341 -47.08 -14.27 22.30
N LEU A 342 -45.97 -13.77 21.76
CA LEU A 342 -44.80 -13.32 22.51
C LEU A 342 -45.09 -11.90 23.05
N LYS A 343 -45.76 -11.81 24.21
CA LYS A 343 -45.97 -10.55 24.94
C LYS A 343 -44.64 -9.97 25.46
N LEU A 344 -43.77 -9.51 24.57
CA LEU A 344 -42.58 -8.72 24.89
C LEU A 344 -42.94 -7.24 24.73
N GLY A 345 -43.23 -6.57 25.84
CA GLY A 345 -43.41 -5.11 25.90
C GLY A 345 -44.86 -4.61 25.79
N ASN A 346 -45.09 -3.43 26.34
CA ASN A 346 -46.41 -2.81 26.60
C ASN A 346 -47.38 -2.83 25.42
N LYS A 347 -48.67 -2.82 25.76
CA LYS A 347 -49.86 -2.86 24.89
C LYS A 347 -49.95 -1.75 23.82
N ASP A 348 -48.99 -0.82 23.77
CA ASP A 348 -48.98 0.33 22.86
C ASP A 348 -48.23 0.05 21.55
N ALA A 349 -47.47 -1.05 21.44
CA ALA A 349 -46.81 -1.46 20.19
C ALA A 349 -47.79 -2.03 19.13
N ALA A 350 -49.05 -2.25 19.50
CA ALA A 350 -50.11 -2.78 18.65
C ALA A 350 -50.57 -1.81 17.53
N GLN A 351 -50.07 -0.57 17.51
CA GLN A 351 -50.35 0.41 16.45
C GLN A 351 -49.26 0.48 15.37
N SER A 352 -48.15 -0.26 15.48
CA SER A 352 -47.14 -0.28 14.43
C SER A 352 -47.60 -1.14 13.24
N LYS A 353 -47.69 -0.54 12.05
CA LYS A 353 -48.14 -1.18 10.80
C LYS A 353 -47.17 -2.24 10.25
N VAL A 354 -46.06 -2.52 10.93
CA VAL A 354 -45.01 -3.39 10.40
C VAL A 354 -45.15 -4.78 11.04
N THR A 355 -45.69 -5.73 10.29
CA THR A 355 -45.75 -7.13 10.74
C THR A 355 -44.34 -7.75 10.71
N PRO A 356 -44.01 -8.69 11.61
CA PRO A 356 -42.72 -9.38 11.59
C PRO A 356 -42.41 -10.06 10.26
N SER A 357 -43.43 -10.62 9.57
CA SER A 357 -43.29 -11.16 8.22
C SER A 357 -42.87 -10.10 7.19
N ALA A 358 -43.44 -8.89 7.26
CA ALA A 358 -43.08 -7.78 6.38
C ALA A 358 -41.66 -7.27 6.65
N LEU A 359 -41.23 -7.24 7.91
CA LEU A 359 -39.85 -6.89 8.27
C LEU A 359 -38.83 -7.86 7.64
N VAL A 360 -39.09 -9.17 7.74
CA VAL A 360 -38.22 -10.18 7.12
C VAL A 360 -38.21 -10.05 5.60
N GLY A 361 -39.36 -9.84 4.96
CA GLY A 361 -39.45 -9.58 3.52
C GLY A 361 -38.64 -8.36 3.08
N TYR A 362 -38.72 -7.27 3.84
CA TYR A 362 -37.94 -6.05 3.59
C TYR A 362 -36.43 -6.26 3.79
N ILE A 363 -36.02 -7.01 4.82
CA ILE A 363 -34.62 -7.38 5.00
C ILE A 363 -34.13 -8.18 3.79
N VAL A 364 -34.85 -9.22 3.37
CA VAL A 364 -34.49 -10.02 2.19
C VAL A 364 -34.36 -9.16 0.93
N GLN A 365 -35.30 -8.23 0.73
CA GLN A 365 -35.22 -7.27 -0.38
C GLN A 365 -33.92 -6.46 -0.34
N ILE A 366 -33.56 -5.88 0.81
CA ILE A 366 -32.32 -5.11 0.98
C ILE A 366 -31.10 -5.99 0.69
N LEU A 367 -31.08 -7.22 1.22
CA LEU A 367 -29.95 -8.13 1.05
C LEU A 367 -29.72 -8.50 -0.42
N ILE A 368 -30.79 -8.75 -1.18
CA ILE A 368 -30.68 -9.02 -2.61
C ILE A 368 -30.14 -7.80 -3.34
N ILE A 369 -30.70 -6.60 -3.07
CA ILE A 369 -30.20 -5.36 -3.68
C ILE A 369 -28.72 -5.16 -3.34
N PHE A 370 -28.35 -5.39 -2.08
CA PHE A 370 -26.97 -5.28 -1.61
C PHE A 370 -26.05 -6.26 -2.36
N PHE A 371 -26.38 -7.54 -2.44
CA PHE A 371 -25.57 -8.53 -3.16
C PHE A 371 -25.41 -8.19 -4.64
N LEU A 372 -26.49 -7.80 -5.31
CA LEU A 372 -26.44 -7.40 -6.71
C LEU A 372 -25.62 -6.12 -6.89
N THR A 373 -25.62 -5.22 -5.91
CA THR A 373 -24.76 -4.03 -5.88
C THR A 373 -23.29 -4.41 -5.70
N VAL A 374 -22.96 -5.38 -4.84
CA VAL A 374 -21.58 -5.89 -4.72
C VAL A 374 -21.09 -6.45 -6.07
N GLN A 375 -21.94 -7.22 -6.75
CA GLN A 375 -21.62 -7.74 -8.08
C GLN A 375 -21.45 -6.62 -9.11
N ALA A 376 -22.27 -5.56 -9.03
CA ALA A 376 -22.14 -4.39 -9.89
C ALA A 376 -20.80 -3.66 -9.65
N LEU A 377 -20.37 -3.51 -8.38
CA LEU A 377 -19.07 -2.94 -8.04
C LEU A 377 -17.90 -3.79 -8.54
N TYR A 378 -18.04 -5.12 -8.50
CA TYR A 378 -17.05 -6.06 -9.03
C TYR A 378 -16.87 -5.89 -10.55
N LEU A 379 -17.97 -5.73 -11.30
CA LEU A 379 -17.90 -5.49 -12.74
C LEU A 379 -17.15 -4.17 -13.08
N ILE A 380 -17.34 -3.13 -12.28
CA ILE A 380 -16.68 -1.82 -12.47
C ILE A 380 -15.18 -1.87 -12.05
N GLN A 381 -14.71 -2.97 -11.45
CA GLN A 381 -13.34 -3.14 -10.94
C GLN A 381 -13.01 -2.15 -9.82
N LEU A 382 -13.97 -1.86 -8.93
CA LEU A 382 -13.73 -1.04 -7.74
C LEU A 382 -13.25 -1.93 -6.58
N ASP A 383 -12.06 -2.52 -6.72
CA ASP A 383 -11.53 -3.58 -5.85
C ASP A 383 -11.66 -3.26 -4.35
N PHE A 384 -11.30 -2.03 -3.96
CA PHE A 384 -11.41 -1.57 -2.58
C PHE A 384 -12.85 -1.62 -2.04
N LEU A 385 -13.82 -1.17 -2.83
CA LEU A 385 -15.23 -1.21 -2.42
C LEU A 385 -15.77 -2.63 -2.40
N VAL A 386 -15.33 -3.48 -3.35
CA VAL A 386 -15.69 -4.89 -3.41
C VAL A 386 -15.16 -5.62 -2.18
N GLU A 387 -13.93 -5.36 -1.74
CA GLU A 387 -13.34 -6.00 -0.57
C GLU A 387 -14.16 -5.70 0.70
N ILE A 388 -14.47 -4.42 0.94
CA ILE A 388 -15.30 -4.00 2.07
C ILE A 388 -16.70 -4.65 1.99
N ALA A 389 -17.33 -4.61 0.82
CA ALA A 389 -18.66 -5.16 0.64
C ALA A 389 -18.69 -6.69 0.74
N SER A 390 -17.62 -7.36 0.33
CA SER A 390 -17.43 -8.81 0.46
C SER A 390 -17.23 -9.22 1.91
N ALA A 391 -16.49 -8.44 2.70
CA ALA A 391 -16.38 -8.66 4.14
C ALA A 391 -17.74 -8.54 4.85
N ILE A 392 -18.54 -7.53 4.50
CA ILE A 392 -19.91 -7.37 5.01
C ILE A 392 -20.80 -8.55 4.58
N THR A 393 -20.71 -8.95 3.31
CA THR A 393 -21.44 -10.11 2.76
C THR A 393 -21.07 -11.40 3.50
N ALA A 394 -19.79 -11.60 3.81
CA ALA A 394 -19.30 -12.76 4.54
C ALA A 394 -19.68 -12.77 6.02
N TYR A 395 -20.01 -11.61 6.60
CA TYR A 395 -20.48 -11.44 8.00
C TYR A 395 -22.01 -11.61 8.14
N LEU A 396 -22.75 -11.47 7.04
CA LEU A 396 -24.20 -11.46 7.07
C LEU A 396 -24.83 -12.81 7.45
N PRO A 397 -24.35 -13.98 6.98
CA PRO A 397 -24.85 -15.28 7.44
C PRO A 397 -24.75 -15.47 8.96
N GLN A 398 -23.68 -14.98 9.59
CA GLN A 398 -23.47 -15.03 11.03
C GLN A 398 -24.52 -14.21 11.76
N VAL A 399 -24.79 -12.99 11.28
CA VAL A 399 -25.83 -12.12 11.84
C VAL A 399 -27.21 -12.78 11.74
N LEU A 400 -27.55 -13.33 10.57
CA LEU A 400 -28.82 -14.04 10.38
C LEU A 400 -28.94 -15.25 11.31
N ALA A 401 -27.89 -16.06 11.42
CA ALA A 401 -27.86 -17.21 12.32
C ALA A 401 -28.03 -16.80 13.79
N ALA A 402 -27.37 -15.72 14.23
CA ALA A 402 -27.51 -15.21 15.59
C ALA A 402 -28.94 -14.72 15.90
N VAL A 403 -29.55 -13.99 14.97
CA VAL A 403 -30.96 -13.54 15.08
C VAL A 403 -31.91 -14.74 15.12
N LEU A 404 -31.68 -15.76 14.28
CA LEU A 404 -32.47 -16.99 14.28
C LEU A 404 -32.33 -17.76 15.60
N ILE A 405 -31.12 -17.93 16.12
CA ILE A 405 -30.85 -18.58 17.42
C ILE A 405 -31.65 -17.88 18.53
N LEU A 406 -31.57 -16.55 18.61
CA LEU A 406 -32.31 -15.77 19.61
C LEU A 406 -33.82 -15.92 19.42
N GLY A 407 -34.32 -15.83 18.19
CA GLY A 407 -35.74 -15.98 17.87
C GLY A 407 -36.29 -17.34 18.29
N ILE A 408 -35.62 -18.43 17.90
CA ILE A 408 -35.99 -19.81 18.25
C ILE A 408 -35.91 -20.02 19.76
N ALA A 409 -34.86 -19.54 20.41
CA ALA A 409 -34.69 -19.69 21.85
C ALA A 409 -35.79 -18.97 22.65
N LEU A 410 -36.22 -17.78 22.22
CA LEU A 410 -37.34 -17.08 22.86
C LEU A 410 -38.64 -17.89 22.75
N ILE A 411 -38.92 -18.50 21.61
CA ILE A 411 -40.08 -19.38 21.43
C ILE A 411 -39.95 -20.59 22.35
N LEU A 412 -38.82 -21.30 22.30
CA LEU A 412 -38.55 -22.50 23.09
C LEU A 412 -38.65 -22.23 24.59
N ALA A 413 -38.05 -21.13 25.07
CA ALA A 413 -38.06 -20.76 26.48
C ALA A 413 -39.48 -20.51 27.00
N ASN A 414 -40.37 -19.93 26.18
CA ASN A 414 -41.77 -19.74 26.56
C ASN A 414 -42.59 -21.04 26.50
N ILE A 415 -42.31 -21.93 25.54
CA ILE A 415 -42.91 -23.27 25.48
C ILE A 415 -42.53 -24.04 26.75
N VAL A 416 -41.24 -24.12 27.07
CA VAL A 416 -40.73 -24.81 28.26
C VAL A 416 -41.35 -24.25 29.54
N LYS A 417 -41.46 -22.92 29.67
CA LYS A 417 -42.15 -22.29 30.80
C LYS A 417 -43.61 -22.75 30.92
N LYS A 418 -44.33 -22.83 29.81
CA LYS A 418 -45.74 -23.25 29.79
C LYS A 418 -45.88 -24.74 30.14
N VAL A 419 -45.05 -25.59 29.54
CA VAL A 419 -45.02 -27.03 29.81
C VAL A 419 -44.74 -27.29 31.29
N LEU A 420 -43.70 -26.67 31.86
CA LEU A 420 -43.35 -26.82 33.27
C LEU A 420 -44.47 -26.36 34.21
N ARG A 421 -45.16 -25.25 33.88
CA ARG A 421 -46.31 -24.78 34.67
C ARG A 421 -47.51 -25.72 34.64
N ASN A 422 -47.64 -26.54 33.59
CA ASN A 422 -48.73 -27.49 33.44
C ASN A 422 -48.40 -28.85 34.07
N LEU A 423 -47.12 -29.24 34.09
CA LEU A 423 -46.66 -30.52 34.63
C LEU A 423 -46.38 -30.47 36.14
N LEU A 424 -45.91 -29.33 36.65
CA LEU A 424 -45.57 -29.16 38.06
C LEU A 424 -46.77 -28.58 38.82
N SER A 425 -47.05 -29.14 40.00
CA SER A 425 -48.04 -28.63 40.95
C SER A 425 -47.36 -28.33 42.28
N GLY A 426 -47.47 -27.11 42.78
CA GLY A 426 -46.90 -26.68 44.06
C GLY A 426 -46.29 -25.27 44.07
N PRO A 427 -45.84 -24.76 45.23
CA PRO A 427 -45.36 -23.38 45.40
C PRO A 427 -44.14 -23.03 44.55
N ALA A 428 -43.26 -24.01 44.30
CA ALA A 428 -42.01 -23.82 43.56
C ALA A 428 -42.19 -23.80 42.03
N THR A 429 -43.38 -24.14 41.52
CA THR A 429 -43.66 -24.26 40.08
C THR A 429 -43.28 -23.02 39.28
N ASN A 430 -43.62 -21.83 39.80
CA ASN A 430 -43.31 -20.56 39.12
C ASN A 430 -41.80 -20.26 39.12
N MET A 431 -41.07 -20.65 40.17
CA MET A 431 -39.62 -20.48 40.23
C MET A 431 -38.92 -21.41 39.25
N LEU A 432 -39.24 -22.71 39.24
CA LEU A 432 -38.63 -23.68 38.33
C LEU A 432 -38.90 -23.34 36.87
N ALA A 433 -40.16 -23.02 36.53
CA ALA A 433 -40.53 -22.63 35.17
C ALA A 433 -39.89 -21.29 34.75
N GLY A 434 -39.70 -20.36 35.69
CA GLY A 434 -38.98 -19.11 35.47
C GLY A 434 -37.49 -19.33 35.23
N PHE A 435 -36.85 -20.12 36.08
CA PHE A 435 -35.44 -20.49 35.97
C PHE A 435 -35.14 -21.16 34.63
N ALA A 436 -35.93 -22.17 34.23
CA ALA A 436 -35.76 -22.86 32.95
C ALA A 436 -35.87 -21.89 31.76
N LYS A 437 -36.86 -20.97 31.77
CA LYS A 437 -37.00 -19.95 30.73
C LYS A 437 -35.74 -19.09 30.62
N TYR A 438 -35.27 -18.53 31.73
CA TYR A 438 -34.14 -17.62 31.71
C TYR A 438 -32.82 -18.35 31.40
N ALA A 439 -32.66 -19.59 31.86
CA ALA A 439 -31.52 -20.43 31.51
C ALA A 439 -31.41 -20.63 29.99
N ILE A 440 -32.52 -20.95 29.31
CA ILE A 440 -32.55 -21.09 27.84
C ILE A 440 -32.20 -19.78 27.13
N ILE A 441 -32.73 -18.64 27.61
CA ILE A 441 -32.46 -17.33 27.01
C ILE A 441 -30.98 -16.95 27.18
N VAL A 442 -30.43 -17.09 28.38
CA VAL A 442 -29.02 -16.79 28.67
C VAL A 442 -28.11 -17.64 27.78
N LEU A 443 -28.35 -18.95 27.72
CA LEU A 443 -27.61 -19.89 26.87
C LEU A 443 -27.69 -19.49 25.39
N ALA A 444 -28.85 -19.07 24.91
CA ALA A 444 -29.02 -18.60 23.54
C ALA A 444 -28.31 -17.27 23.25
N VAL A 445 -28.24 -16.35 24.22
CA VAL A 445 -27.45 -15.12 24.09
C VAL A 445 -25.97 -15.45 23.94
N PHE A 446 -25.42 -16.34 24.76
CA PHE A 446 -24.03 -16.79 24.61
C PHE A 446 -23.78 -17.46 23.26
N MET A 447 -24.70 -18.32 22.78
CA MET A 447 -24.60 -18.90 21.45
C MET A 447 -24.68 -17.86 20.32
N ALA A 448 -25.58 -16.88 20.42
CA ALA A 448 -25.71 -15.83 19.43
C ALA A 448 -24.48 -14.93 19.38
N LEU A 449 -23.90 -14.55 20.53
CA LEU A 449 -22.64 -13.80 20.60
C LEU A 449 -21.47 -14.57 19.98
N THR A 450 -21.43 -15.88 20.22
CA THR A 450 -20.43 -16.77 19.62
C THR A 450 -20.60 -16.83 18.10
N GLN A 451 -21.84 -16.95 17.62
CA GLN A 451 -22.16 -16.97 16.18
C GLN A 451 -21.78 -15.65 15.50
N LEU A 452 -21.98 -14.50 16.16
CA LEU A 452 -21.54 -13.18 15.68
C LEU A 452 -20.01 -13.01 15.64
N GLY A 453 -19.25 -13.99 16.13
CA GLY A 453 -17.79 -13.92 16.19
C GLY A 453 -17.25 -12.93 17.24
N ILE A 454 -18.10 -12.46 18.16
CA ILE A 454 -17.72 -11.45 19.14
C ILE A 454 -16.93 -12.12 20.26
N ALA A 455 -15.61 -11.97 20.22
CA ALA A 455 -14.68 -12.46 21.24
C ALA A 455 -15.03 -13.88 21.73
N THR A 456 -15.20 -14.81 20.78
CA THR A 456 -15.76 -16.15 21.02
C THR A 456 -15.06 -16.88 22.17
N THR A 457 -13.74 -16.76 22.28
CA THR A 457 -12.96 -17.32 23.39
C THR A 457 -13.36 -16.72 24.73
N ILE A 458 -13.49 -15.39 24.83
CA ILE A 458 -13.88 -14.69 26.06
C ILE A 458 -15.31 -15.07 26.45
N VAL A 459 -16.23 -15.05 25.49
CA VAL A 459 -17.65 -15.39 25.68
C VAL A 459 -17.81 -16.84 26.13
N SER A 460 -17.16 -17.79 25.45
CA SER A 460 -17.19 -19.22 25.81
C SER A 460 -16.55 -19.48 27.17
N SER A 461 -15.43 -18.82 27.48
CA SER A 461 -14.76 -18.96 28.79
C SER A 461 -15.64 -18.41 29.90
N ALA A 462 -16.24 -17.24 29.71
CA ALA A 462 -17.18 -16.65 30.67
C ALA A 462 -18.40 -17.56 30.89
N PHE A 463 -18.95 -18.15 29.82
CA PHE A 463 -20.04 -19.12 29.94
C PHE A 463 -19.64 -20.36 30.75
N ILE A 464 -18.48 -20.97 30.43
CA ILE A 464 -17.95 -22.14 31.15
C ILE A 464 -17.70 -21.79 32.62
N LEU A 465 -17.13 -20.63 32.92
CA LEU A 465 -16.87 -20.19 34.30
C LEU A 465 -18.16 -19.92 35.07
N ILE A 466 -19.15 -19.27 34.47
CA ILE A 466 -20.46 -19.04 35.10
C ILE A 466 -21.17 -20.36 35.35
N LEU A 467 -21.25 -21.23 34.34
CA LEU A 467 -21.91 -22.53 34.46
C LEU A 467 -21.17 -23.43 35.46
N GLY A 468 -19.84 -23.46 35.40
CA GLY A 468 -18.99 -24.18 36.32
C GLY A 468 -19.13 -23.65 37.76
N GLY A 469 -19.18 -22.34 37.95
CA GLY A 469 -19.42 -21.71 39.25
C GLY A 469 -20.80 -22.06 39.82
N VAL A 470 -21.84 -22.04 38.99
CA VAL A 470 -23.19 -22.47 39.37
C VAL A 470 -23.21 -23.95 39.71
N ALA A 471 -22.58 -24.80 38.91
CA ALA A 471 -22.47 -26.24 39.16
C ALA A 471 -21.75 -26.55 40.48
N LEU A 472 -20.63 -25.86 40.75
CA LEU A 472 -19.90 -25.95 42.01
C LEU A 472 -20.74 -25.48 43.20
N ALA A 473 -21.42 -24.33 43.07
CA ALA A 473 -22.29 -23.81 44.13
C ALA A 473 -23.43 -24.78 44.46
N PHE A 474 -24.10 -25.35 43.44
CA PHE A 474 -25.12 -26.38 43.64
C PHE A 474 -24.52 -27.65 44.25
N GLY A 475 -23.39 -28.13 43.73
CA GLY A 475 -22.71 -29.32 44.26
C GLY A 475 -22.35 -29.18 45.74
N LEU A 476 -21.81 -28.03 46.14
CA LEU A 476 -21.49 -27.74 47.55
C LEU A 476 -22.76 -27.57 48.40
N ALA A 477 -23.78 -26.87 47.91
CA ALA A 477 -25.04 -26.69 48.64
C ALA A 477 -25.75 -28.02 48.92
N PHE A 478 -25.83 -28.91 47.92
CA PHE A 478 -26.40 -30.25 48.08
C PHE A 478 -25.49 -31.18 48.89
N GLY A 479 -24.18 -31.15 48.67
CA GLY A 479 -23.22 -32.00 49.37
C GLY A 479 -23.13 -31.69 50.86
N LEU A 480 -23.01 -30.40 51.23
CA LEU A 480 -22.93 -29.97 52.62
C LEU A 480 -24.31 -29.98 53.29
N GLY A 481 -25.36 -29.50 52.62
CA GLY A 481 -26.72 -29.46 53.17
C GLY A 481 -27.44 -30.82 53.19
N GLY A 482 -27.05 -31.75 52.33
CA GLY A 482 -27.61 -33.10 52.24
C GLY A 482 -26.94 -34.12 53.17
N LYS A 483 -25.86 -33.75 53.87
CA LYS A 483 -25.10 -34.64 54.76
C LYS A 483 -25.99 -35.32 55.80
N ASP A 484 -26.88 -34.57 56.45
CA ASP A 484 -27.77 -35.12 57.47
C ASP A 484 -28.84 -36.03 56.87
N PHE A 485 -29.34 -35.70 55.69
CA PHE A 485 -30.28 -36.53 54.95
C PHE A 485 -29.63 -37.86 54.53
N ALA A 486 -28.43 -37.81 53.98
CA ALA A 486 -27.64 -38.99 53.63
C ALA A 486 -27.36 -39.85 54.87
N SER A 487 -26.89 -39.24 55.96
CA SER A 487 -26.64 -39.90 57.24
C SER A 487 -27.88 -40.64 57.75
N LYS A 488 -29.08 -40.03 57.67
CA LYS A 488 -30.33 -40.65 58.09
C LYS A 488 -30.72 -41.87 57.25
N TYR A 489 -30.51 -41.82 55.94
CA TYR A 489 -30.79 -42.95 55.04
C TYR A 489 -29.77 -44.09 55.21
N LEU A 490 -28.49 -43.75 55.31
CA LEU A 490 -27.43 -44.70 55.64
C LEU A 490 -27.71 -45.42 56.95
N ARG A 491 -28.10 -44.68 58.00
CA ARG A 491 -28.45 -45.27 59.31
C ARG A 491 -29.71 -46.14 59.26
N LYS A 492 -30.70 -45.78 58.44
CA LYS A 492 -31.89 -46.61 58.25
C LYS A 492 -31.55 -47.90 57.50
N PHE A 493 -30.67 -47.82 56.52
CA PHE A 493 -30.14 -48.97 55.80
C PHE A 493 -29.35 -49.90 56.73
N ASP A 494 -28.48 -49.34 57.56
CA ASP A 494 -27.70 -50.06 58.58
C ASP A 494 -28.62 -50.82 59.57
N ASN A 495 -29.63 -50.14 60.12
CA ASN A 495 -30.62 -50.77 61.00
C ASN A 495 -31.43 -51.89 60.32
N THR A 496 -31.70 -51.77 59.01
CA THR A 496 -32.43 -52.80 58.26
C THR A 496 -31.58 -54.07 58.09
N ILE A 497 -30.25 -53.90 57.98
CA ILE A 497 -29.30 -55.02 57.94
C ILE A 497 -29.24 -55.70 59.31
N ASP A 498 -29.17 -54.94 60.41
CA ASP A 498 -29.10 -55.48 61.78
C ASP A 498 -30.36 -56.27 62.21
N GLU A 499 -31.54 -55.91 61.70
CA GLU A 499 -32.79 -56.64 61.97
C GLU A 499 -32.92 -57.95 61.17
N THR A 500 -32.04 -58.21 60.20
CA THR A 500 -32.09 -59.40 59.35
C THR A 500 -31.26 -60.54 59.96
N ARG A 501 -31.86 -61.34 60.86
CA ARG A 501 -31.24 -62.57 61.40
C ARG A 501 -31.60 -63.81 60.57
N VAL A 502 -30.59 -64.64 60.29
CA VAL A 502 -30.70 -65.93 59.57
C VAL A 502 -31.30 -67.00 60.50
N ASN A 503 -32.34 -67.71 60.03
CA ASN A 503 -32.95 -68.85 60.71
C ASN A 503 -32.16 -70.14 60.42
N GLU A 504 -31.52 -70.72 61.44
CA GLU A 504 -31.08 -72.13 61.42
C GLU A 504 -32.11 -73.01 62.15
N SER A 505 -32.75 -73.94 61.42
CA SER A 505 -33.41 -75.10 62.04
C SER A 505 -33.57 -76.27 61.06
N LYS A 506 -32.79 -77.33 61.33
CA LYS A 506 -33.09 -78.78 61.28
C LYS A 506 -33.86 -79.34 60.07
N SER A 507 -33.20 -80.23 59.33
CA SER A 507 -33.85 -81.30 58.57
C SER A 507 -33.17 -82.64 58.81
N SER A 508 -33.99 -83.65 59.03
CA SER A 508 -33.73 -85.00 59.53
C SER A 508 -33.29 -85.94 58.41
N THR A 509 -32.35 -86.83 58.73
CA THR A 509 -31.89 -87.98 57.95
C THR A 509 -32.97 -89.07 57.86
N GLU A 510 -33.23 -89.63 56.67
CA GLU A 510 -33.24 -91.08 56.34
C GLU A 510 -33.88 -91.41 54.95
N PRO A 511 -33.60 -92.59 54.34
CA PRO A 511 -33.17 -92.69 52.94
C PRO A 511 -34.13 -93.50 52.02
N MET A 512 -33.78 -93.63 50.72
CA MET A 512 -33.67 -94.89 49.96
C MET A 512 -33.83 -94.72 48.42
N LEU A 513 -32.83 -95.30 47.71
CA LEU A 513 -32.84 -96.05 46.43
C LEU A 513 -33.00 -95.40 45.03
N GLY A 514 -31.93 -95.61 44.23
CA GLY A 514 -31.90 -96.14 42.84
C GLY A 514 -32.20 -95.15 41.70
N THR A 515 -31.53 -95.11 40.54
CA THR A 515 -30.54 -95.98 39.88
C THR A 515 -30.05 -95.25 38.60
N ASP A 516 -28.77 -95.42 38.27
CA ASP A 516 -28.04 -95.37 36.96
C ASP A 516 -28.51 -94.50 35.77
N PHE A 517 -27.59 -93.74 35.15
CA PHE A 517 -26.83 -94.14 33.94
C PHE A 517 -25.96 -92.97 33.37
N ASN A 518 -24.64 -93.14 33.48
CA ASN A 518 -23.57 -93.04 32.46
C ASN A 518 -23.42 -91.89 31.42
N LYS A 519 -22.19 -91.32 31.39
CA LYS A 519 -21.23 -90.99 30.28
C LYS A 519 -20.61 -89.58 30.42
N GLU A 520 -19.30 -89.47 30.69
CA GLU A 520 -18.16 -89.37 29.71
C GLU A 520 -18.35 -88.13 28.80
N ASP A 521 -17.48 -87.13 28.68
CA ASP A 521 -16.01 -86.96 28.76
C ASP A 521 -15.74 -85.51 29.27
N GLY A 522 -14.61 -85.07 29.84
CA GLY A 522 -13.21 -85.42 29.61
C GLY A 522 -12.46 -84.18 29.10
N LEU A 523 -11.39 -83.79 29.84
CA LEU A 523 -10.30 -82.83 29.54
C LEU A 523 -10.56 -81.35 29.93
N ASN A 524 -9.95 -80.83 31.00
CA ASN A 524 -8.53 -80.44 31.20
C ASN A 524 -8.07 -79.43 30.12
N ASP A 525 -7.43 -78.31 30.43
CA ASP A 525 -6.25 -78.21 31.26
C ASP A 525 -6.01 -76.75 31.70
N ASP A 526 -5.33 -76.70 32.83
CA ASP A 526 -4.70 -75.55 33.44
C ASP A 526 -3.64 -74.91 32.54
N MET A 527 -3.19 -73.70 32.86
CA MET A 527 -1.75 -73.41 33.06
C MET A 527 -1.51 -71.92 33.35
N PHE A 528 -1.10 -71.68 34.61
CA PHE A 528 -0.10 -70.71 35.13
C PHE A 528 -0.18 -69.22 34.68
N GLY A 529 -0.06 -68.24 35.56
CA GLY A 529 0.61 -68.20 36.85
C GLY A 529 1.82 -67.25 36.80
N ASN A 530 1.75 -66.23 37.66
CA ASN A 530 2.83 -65.45 38.28
C ASN A 530 3.50 -64.25 37.58
N ASP A 531 3.34 -63.12 38.29
CA ASP A 531 4.35 -62.22 38.85
C ASP A 531 5.38 -61.53 37.94
N ILE A 532 5.50 -60.21 38.14
CA ILE A 532 6.67 -59.48 38.71
C ILE A 532 6.48 -57.98 38.42
N GLY A 533 6.50 -57.13 39.46
CA GLY A 533 6.70 -55.67 39.33
C GLY A 533 8.18 -55.29 39.43
N PRO A 534 8.53 -54.07 39.85
CA PRO A 534 8.35 -52.75 39.22
C PRO A 534 9.72 -52.07 38.91
N ASP A 535 9.80 -51.06 38.03
CA ASP A 535 10.66 -49.87 38.24
C ASP A 535 10.57 -48.82 37.08
N ASN A 536 10.18 -47.60 37.45
CA ASN A 536 10.95 -46.36 37.40
C ASN A 536 11.48 -45.71 36.08
N LYS A 537 11.41 -44.37 36.14
CA LYS A 537 12.20 -43.29 35.50
C LYS A 537 11.61 -42.56 34.30
N ASP A 538 11.26 -41.31 34.57
CA ASP A 538 11.84 -40.08 34.01
C ASP A 538 12.27 -40.11 32.55
N THR A 539 11.72 -39.22 31.74
CA THR A 539 12.54 -38.25 30.99
C THR A 539 11.69 -37.15 30.38
N ASP A 540 12.26 -35.95 30.46
CA ASP A 540 11.80 -34.67 29.93
C ASP A 540 11.46 -34.70 28.43
N LEU A 541 10.43 -33.91 28.05
CA LEU A 541 10.51 -32.82 27.05
C LEU A 541 9.19 -32.03 27.00
#